data_AF-A0A2X0REW0-F1
#
_entry.id   AF-A0A2X0REW0-F1
#
_cell.length_a   1.000
_cell.length_b   1.000
_cell.length_c   1.000
_cell.angle_alpha   90.00
_cell.angle_beta   90.00
_cell.angle_gamma   90.00
#
_symmetry.space_group_name_H-M   'P 1'
#
loop_
_entity.id
_entity.type
_entity.pdbx_description
1 polymer ?
#
loop_
_entity_poly.entity_id
_entity_poly.type
_entity_poly.pdbx_seq_one_letter_code
_entity_poly.pdbx_strand_id
1 'polypeptide(L)'
;MNELILFGSTFASVFALGFQSQNVNNGHYIAAFLTSFLIGSSQIVLYKLVPGADMSQIAATLAGGPLGITASMFVHRKFMKAPVRRNRGGLYK
;
A
#
# COMPACT_ATOMS: atom_id res chain seq x y z
N MET A 1 -2.81 -13.35 -19.08
CA MET A 1 -3.44 -12.01 -18.97
C MET A 1 -3.91 -11.69 -17.55
N ASN A 2 -4.34 -12.68 -16.75
CA ASN A 2 -4.74 -12.44 -15.36
C ASN A 2 -3.55 -12.20 -14.41
N GLU A 3 -2.33 -12.63 -14.76
CA GLU A 3 -1.13 -12.45 -13.92
C GLU A 3 -0.81 -10.97 -13.69
N LEU A 4 -0.83 -10.16 -14.76
CA LEU A 4 -0.55 -8.73 -14.69
C LEU A 4 -1.63 -7.97 -13.91
N ILE A 5 -2.89 -8.40 -14.04
CA ILE A 5 -4.02 -7.80 -13.32
C ILE A 5 -3.92 -8.14 -11.83
N LEU A 6 -3.61 -9.39 -11.48
CA LEU A 6 -3.39 -9.81 -10.09
C LEU A 6 -2.17 -9.14 -9.47
N PHE A 7 -1.05 -9.11 -10.19
CA PHE A 7 0.14 -8.36 -9.79
C PHE A 7 -0.20 -6.89 -9.55
N GLY A 8 -0.81 -6.23 -10.53
CA GLY A 8 -1.18 -4.81 -10.46
C GLY A 8 -2.17 -4.52 -9.34
N SER A 9 -3.14 -5.40 -9.11
CA SER A 9 -4.14 -5.25 -8.04
C SER A 9 -3.52 -5.44 -6.66
N THR A 10 -2.67 -6.45 -6.46
CA THR A 10 -1.94 -6.61 -5.18
C THR A 10 -0.94 -5.49 -4.96
N PHE A 11 -0.20 -5.11 -5.99
CA PHE A 11 0.71 -3.97 -5.94
C PHE A 11 -0.02 -2.69 -5.54
N ALA A 12 -1.11 -2.34 -6.22
CA ALA A 12 -1.89 -1.15 -5.94
C ALA A 12 -2.50 -1.19 -4.53
N SER A 13 -3.04 -2.34 -4.12
CA SER A 13 -3.61 -2.54 -2.79
C SER A 13 -2.55 -2.33 -1.69
N VAL A 14 -1.40 -3.02 -1.79
CA VAL A 14 -0.34 -2.95 -0.77
C VAL A 14 0.38 -1.61 -0.79
N PHE A 15 0.59 -1.02 -1.97
CA PHE A 15 1.10 0.33 -2.11
C PHE A 15 0.21 1.35 -1.39
N ALA A 16 -1.10 1.28 -1.66
CA ALA A 16 -2.09 2.17 -1.07
C ALA A 16 -2.22 1.96 0.44
N LEU A 17 -2.17 0.71 0.93
CA LEU A 17 -2.13 0.39 2.36
C LEU A 17 -0.92 1.03 3.06
N GLY A 18 0.27 0.88 2.48
CA GLY A 18 1.48 1.51 3.01
C GLY A 18 1.41 3.04 3.01
N PHE A 19 0.78 3.61 1.98
CA PHE A 19 0.69 5.07 1.81
C PHE A 19 -0.35 5.63 2.77
N GLN A 20 -1.49 4.95 2.89
CA GLN A 20 -2.54 5.24 3.85
C GLN A 20 -2.00 5.20 5.29
N SER A 21 -1.27 4.15 5.66
CA SER A 21 -0.71 4.01 7.02
C SER A 21 0.17 5.21 7.38
N GLN A 22 1.03 5.64 6.45
CA GLN A 22 1.87 6.83 6.65
C GLN A 22 1.04 8.12 6.69
N ASN A 23 0.00 8.26 5.86
CA ASN A 23 -0.88 9.41 5.88
C ASN A 23 -1.69 9.53 7.18
N VAL A 24 -2.23 8.42 7.68
CA VAL A 24 -2.97 8.35 8.94
C VAL A 24 -2.04 8.71 10.10
N ASN A 25 -0.83 8.15 10.14
CA ASN A 25 0.17 8.46 11.16
C ASN A 25 0.59 9.94 11.14
N ASN A 26 0.48 10.62 10.00
CA ASN A 26 0.81 12.04 9.84
C ASN A 26 -0.43 12.97 9.85
N GLY A 27 -1.64 12.46 10.08
CA GLY A 27 -2.87 13.27 10.15
C GLY A 27 -3.45 13.75 8.81
N HIS A 28 -3.04 13.18 7.68
CA HIS A 28 -3.54 13.55 6.35
C HIS A 28 -4.85 12.82 5.99
N TYR A 29 -5.98 13.29 6.54
CA TYR A 29 -7.30 12.64 6.38
C TYR A 29 -7.77 12.50 4.93
N ILE A 30 -7.61 13.54 4.10
CA ILE A 30 -8.05 13.50 2.68
C ILE A 30 -7.24 12.45 1.90
N ALA A 31 -5.93 12.43 2.10
CA ALA A 31 -5.07 11.45 1.45
C ALA A 31 -5.39 10.02 1.93
N ALA A 32 -5.66 9.84 3.24
CA ALA A 32 -6.10 8.58 3.80
C ALA A 32 -7.43 8.08 3.19
N PHE A 33 -8.40 8.98 3.00
CA PHE A 33 -9.68 8.66 2.35
C PHE A 33 -9.50 8.18 0.91
N LEU A 34 -8.73 8.93 0.09
CA LEU A 34 -8.47 8.55 -1.31
C LEU A 34 -7.75 7.20 -1.41
N THR A 35 -6.78 6.96 -0.53
CA THR A 35 -6.11 5.65 -0.49
C THR A 35 -7.06 4.51 -0.09
N SER A 36 -8.01 4.72 0.82
CA SER A 36 -9.01 3.71 1.18
C SER A 36 -9.87 3.29 -0.02
N PHE A 37 -10.24 4.26 -0.87
CA PHE A 37 -11.00 3.97 -2.09
C PHE A 37 -10.21 3.12 -3.09
N LEU A 38 -8.91 3.42 -3.24
CA LEU A 38 -8.00 2.65 -4.10
C LEU A 38 -7.79 1.23 -3.57
N ILE A 39 -7.65 1.06 -2.25
CA ILE A 39 -7.55 -0.25 -1.59
C ILE A 39 -8.82 -1.07 -1.86
N GLY A 40 -10.00 -0.50 -1.62
CA GLY A 40 -11.28 -1.19 -1.86
C GLY A 40 -11.44 -1.64 -3.31
N SER A 41 -11.13 -0.75 -4.26
CA SER A 41 -11.20 -1.06 -5.70
C SER A 41 -10.26 -2.21 -6.10
N SER A 42 -9.03 -2.20 -5.57
CA SER A 42 -8.03 -3.25 -5.84
C SER A 42 -8.42 -4.60 -5.24
N GLN A 43 -8.98 -4.60 -4.03
CA GLN A 43 -9.43 -5.83 -3.36
C GLN A 43 -10.64 -6.47 -4.06
N ILE A 44 -11.57 -5.69 -4.63
CA ILE A 44 -12.68 -6.25 -5.41
C ILE A 44 -12.16 -7.08 -6.59
N VAL A 45 -11.10 -6.60 -7.27
CA VAL A 45 -10.47 -7.34 -8.37
C VAL A 45 -9.80 -8.62 -7.86
N LEU A 46 -9.06 -8.53 -6.74
CA LEU A 46 -8.43 -9.70 -6.12
C LEU A 46 -9.46 -10.76 -5.72
N TYR A 47 -10.54 -10.38 -5.05
CA TYR A 47 -11.57 -11.33 -4.62
C TYR A 47 -12.26 -12.05 -5.78
N LYS A 48 -12.31 -11.43 -6.97
CA LYS A 48 -12.87 -12.04 -8.17
C LYS A 48 -11.88 -12.99 -8.88
N LEU A 49 -10.59 -12.70 -8.82
CA LEU A 49 -9.58 -13.42 -9.61
C LEU A 49 -8.83 -14.51 -8.81
N VAL A 50 -8.74 -14.38 -7.49
CA VAL A 50 -8.03 -15.34 -6.62
C VAL A 50 -8.64 -16.74 -6.58
N PRO A 51 -9.98 -16.95 -6.55
CA PRO A 51 -10.58 -18.29 -6.44
C PRO A 51 -10.29 -19.26 -7.60
N GLY A 52 -9.65 -18.81 -8.68
CA GLY A 52 -9.22 -19.63 -9.81
C GLY A 52 -7.76 -19.41 -10.21
N ALA A 53 -6.92 -18.97 -9.27
CA ALA A 53 -5.56 -18.56 -9.60
C ALA A 53 -4.56 -19.74 -9.72
N ASP A 54 -3.85 -19.79 -10.84
CA ASP A 54 -2.76 -20.75 -11.07
C ASP A 54 -1.49 -20.38 -10.29
N MET A 55 -0.53 -21.31 -10.18
CA MET A 55 0.74 -21.08 -9.46
C MET A 55 1.53 -19.84 -9.94
N SER A 56 1.50 -19.55 -11.24
CA SER A 56 2.13 -18.34 -11.81
C SER A 56 1.44 -17.05 -11.35
N GLN A 57 0.11 -17.09 -11.23
CA GLN A 57 -0.72 -15.98 -10.77
C GLN A 57 -0.54 -15.74 -9.28
N ILE A 58 -0.36 -16.81 -8.50
CA ILE A 58 -0.01 -16.74 -7.07
C ILE A 58 1.37 -16.10 -6.90
N ALA A 59 2.37 -16.51 -7.68
CA ALA A 59 3.71 -15.92 -7.63
C ALA A 59 3.69 -14.43 -8.00
N ALA A 60 2.93 -14.04 -9.02
CA ALA A 60 2.73 -12.64 -9.41
C ALA A 60 2.04 -11.84 -8.29
N THR A 61 0.98 -12.39 -7.69
CA THR A 61 0.29 -11.79 -6.53
C THR A 61 1.25 -11.58 -5.37
N LEU A 62 2.05 -12.60 -5.02
CA LEU A 62 3.03 -12.54 -3.94
C LEU A 62 4.12 -11.50 -4.20
N ALA A 63 4.64 -11.41 -5.43
CA ALA A 63 5.64 -10.41 -5.80
C ALA A 63 5.10 -8.97 -5.75
N GLY A 64 3.81 -8.78 -6.05
CA GLY A 64 3.15 -7.47 -5.97
C GLY A 64 3.18 -6.84 -4.57
N GLY A 65 3.14 -7.67 -3.51
CA GLY A 65 3.13 -7.17 -2.13
C GLY A 65 4.42 -6.45 -1.72
N PRO A 66 5.59 -7.12 -1.72
CA PRO A 66 6.88 -6.52 -1.36
C PRO A 66 7.26 -5.32 -2.25
N LEU A 67 6.95 -5.38 -3.54
CA LEU A 67 7.21 -4.26 -4.46
C LEU A 67 6.27 -3.08 -4.17
N GLY A 68 5.00 -3.35 -3.87
CA GLY A 68 4.02 -2.31 -3.51
C GLY A 68 4.42 -1.56 -2.25
N ILE A 69 4.82 -2.29 -1.19
CA ILE A 69 5.16 -1.64 0.09
C ILE A 69 6.45 -0.82 0.01
N THR A 70 7.48 -1.34 -0.66
CA THR A 70 8.76 -0.61 -0.83
C THR A 70 8.59 0.62 -1.72
N ALA A 71 7.82 0.52 -2.80
CA ALA A 71 7.44 1.66 -3.63
C ALA A 71 6.66 2.71 -2.81
N SER A 72 5.76 2.27 -1.93
CA SER A 72 5.00 3.16 -1.04
C SER A 72 5.89 3.97 -0.11
N MET A 73 6.88 3.33 0.50
CA MET A 73 7.87 4.00 1.34
C MET A 73 8.69 5.03 0.57
N PHE A 74 9.14 4.69 -0.65
CA PHE A 74 9.90 5.59 -1.50
C PHE A 74 9.09 6.80 -1.96
N VAL A 75 7.87 6.58 -2.47
CA VAL A 75 7.00 7.63 -2.97
C VAL A 75 6.56 8.55 -1.83
N HIS A 76 6.13 7.99 -0.69
CA HIS A 76 5.73 8.82 0.46
C HIS A 76 6.89 9.70 0.94
N ARG A 77 8.12 9.18 1.00
CA ARG A 77 9.31 9.98 1.35
C ARG A 77 9.60 11.11 0.36
N LYS A 78 9.32 10.91 -0.92
CA LYS A 78 9.61 11.89 -1.98
C LYS A 78 8.55 12.99 -2.06
N PHE A 79 7.28 12.66 -1.85
CA PHE A 79 6.15 13.57 -2.06
C PHE A 79 5.58 14.18 -0.78
N MET A 80 5.71 13.49 0.36
CA MET A 80 5.26 14.00 1.66
C MET A 80 6.49 14.44 2.46
N LYS A 81 6.44 15.66 3.04
CA LYS A 81 7.53 16.19 3.88
C LYS A 81 7.86 15.18 4.98
N ALA A 82 9.15 14.98 5.24
CA ALA A 82 9.63 14.04 6.26
C ALA A 82 8.86 14.29 7.58
N PRO A 83 8.38 13.23 8.25
CA PRO A 83 7.68 13.39 9.51
C PRO A 83 8.59 14.17 10.45
N VAL A 84 8.05 15.22 11.08
CA VAL A 84 8.72 15.94 12.17
C VAL A 84 9.13 14.86 13.17
N ARG A 85 10.43 14.62 13.29
CA ARG A 85 11.00 13.61 14.19
C ARG A 85 10.46 13.93 15.58
N ARG A 86 9.45 13.19 16.03
CA ARG A 86 8.83 13.38 17.34
C ARG A 86 9.95 13.17 18.35
N ASN A 87 10.45 14.27 18.91
CA ASN A 87 11.58 14.28 19.81
C ASN A 87 11.15 13.55 21.09
N ARG A 88 11.38 12.22 21.16
CA ARG A 88 11.16 11.41 22.36
C ARG A 88 12.27 11.66 23.39
N GLY A 89 12.55 12.93 23.67
CA GLY A 89 13.72 13.37 24.44
C GLY A 89 13.35 14.21 25.67
N GLY A 90 12.33 13.81 26.44
CA GLY A 90 11.92 14.63 27.59
C GLY A 90 11.10 13.93 28.66
N LEU A 91 11.36 12.65 28.95
CA LEU A 91 10.63 11.95 30.02
C LEU A 91 11.52 11.24 31.05
N TYR A 92 12.70 11.79 31.32
CA TYR A 92 13.47 11.51 32.53
C TYR A 92 14.23 12.78 32.95
N LYS A 93 13.56 13.65 33.71
CA LYS A 93 14.19 14.59 34.64
C LYS A 93 13.36 14.60 35.91
#